data_AF-A0A4V0XB58-F1
#
_entry.id   AF-A0A4V0XB58-F1
#
_cell.length_a   1.000
_cell.length_b   1.000
_cell.length_c   1.000
_cell.angle_alpha   90.00
_cell.angle_beta   90.00
_cell.angle_gamma   90.00
#
_symmetry.space_group_name_H-M   'P 1'
#
loop_
_entity.id
_entity.type
_entity.pdbx_description
1 polymer ?
#
loop_
_entity_poly.entity_id
_entity_poly.type
_entity_poly.pdbx_seq_one_letter_code
_entity_poly.pdbx_strand_id
1 'polypeptide(L)'
;MNAQGDVKIGTQVWTSKNLDVSTFRNGDPIPEVKNAEEWRKSGYARQPAFCYYDFESQNGRVYGKLYNWYAVNDPRGLAPEGYHVPSGKDWENLISFLGGGATAGSKMKNKSGWNKDGSTSGNGSNVCGLSILPSGYILDGNFGNIGGGVYMWGSSKHYDGYAHSFSLLNNGYLDVSSSPMNYGLSVRCIRD
;
A
#
# COMPACT_ATOMS: atom_id res chain seq x y z
N MET A 1 13.14 3.77 18.20
CA MET A 1 11.69 3.52 18.24
C MET A 1 10.96 4.76 17.75
N ASN A 2 10.60 4.83 16.46
CA ASN A 2 9.75 5.90 15.93
C ASN A 2 8.33 5.34 15.75
N ALA A 3 7.57 5.28 16.82
CA ALA A 3 6.13 5.04 16.75
C ALA A 3 5.45 6.37 16.34
N GLN A 4 5.35 6.63 15.03
CA GLN A 4 4.49 7.69 14.52
C GLN A 4 3.20 7.09 13.95
N GLY A 5 2.15 7.16 14.76
CA GLY A 5 0.76 7.25 14.32
C GLY A 5 0.09 5.93 14.01
N ASP A 6 -0.33 5.19 15.04
CA ASP A 6 -1.30 4.12 14.87
C ASP A 6 -2.71 4.63 15.17
N VAL A 7 -3.71 3.99 14.56
CA VAL A 7 -5.10 4.40 14.63
C VAL A 7 -5.97 3.20 14.93
N LYS A 8 -6.76 3.30 16.00
CA LYS A 8 -7.70 2.25 16.39
C LYS A 8 -9.01 2.41 15.64
N ILE A 9 -9.42 1.36 14.92
CA ILE A 9 -10.65 1.33 14.13
C ILE A 9 -11.35 0.00 14.46
N GLY A 10 -12.44 0.10 15.22
CA GLY A 10 -13.07 -1.07 15.82
C GLY A 10 -12.10 -1.81 16.73
N THR A 11 -11.87 -3.09 16.42
CA THR A 11 -10.93 -3.96 17.14
C THR A 11 -9.51 -3.93 16.57
N GLN A 12 -9.30 -3.36 15.39
CA GLN A 12 -8.01 -3.34 14.70
C GLN A 12 -7.23 -2.06 15.01
N VAL A 13 -5.91 -2.16 15.02
CA VAL A 13 -5.00 -1.02 15.17
C VAL A 13 -4.10 -0.93 13.95
N TRP A 14 -4.33 0.08 13.12
CA TRP A 14 -3.68 0.25 11.83
C TRP A 14 -2.60 1.33 11.86
N THR A 15 -1.56 1.20 11.05
CA THR A 15 -0.64 2.33 10.83
C THR A 15 -1.35 3.45 10.07
N SER A 16 -1.09 4.72 10.44
CA SER A 16 -1.61 5.93 9.76
C SER A 16 -0.81 6.35 8.53
N LYS A 17 0.35 5.71 8.29
CA LYS A 17 1.19 5.91 7.11
C LYS A 17 1.48 4.59 6.41
N ASN A 18 1.80 4.68 5.11
CA ASN A 18 2.33 3.55 4.36
C ASN A 18 3.69 3.13 4.92
N LEU A 19 4.01 1.84 4.83
CA LEU A 19 5.25 1.27 5.29
C LEU A 19 6.45 1.85 4.54
N ASP A 20 7.51 2.18 5.27
CA ASP A 20 8.70 2.84 4.72
C ASP A 20 10.00 2.23 5.29
N VAL A 21 10.09 0.90 5.34
CA VAL A 21 11.30 0.19 5.77
C VAL A 21 12.25 -0.05 4.60
N SER A 22 13.56 -0.10 4.87
CA SER A 22 14.58 -0.45 3.86
C SER A 22 15.26 -1.79 4.18
N THR A 23 14.84 -2.44 5.25
CA THR A 23 15.37 -3.72 5.72
C THR A 23 14.22 -4.64 6.06
N PHE A 24 14.44 -5.94 5.90
CA PHE A 24 13.59 -6.95 6.51
C PHE A 24 13.75 -6.94 8.04
N ARG A 25 12.89 -7.71 8.72
CA ARG A 25 12.88 -7.80 10.19
C ARG A 25 14.18 -8.35 10.76
N ASN A 26 14.88 -9.21 10.01
CA ASN A 26 16.19 -9.72 10.40
C ASN A 26 17.35 -8.72 10.17
N GLY A 27 17.08 -7.53 9.64
CA GLY A 27 18.07 -6.49 9.35
C GLY A 27 18.68 -6.55 7.95
N ASP A 28 18.39 -7.58 7.15
CA ASP A 28 18.90 -7.67 5.78
C ASP A 28 18.30 -6.53 4.92
N PRO A 29 19.10 -5.90 4.05
CA PRO A 29 18.60 -4.85 3.18
C PRO A 29 17.61 -5.39 2.15
N ILE A 30 16.57 -4.61 1.87
CA ILE A 30 15.71 -4.78 0.70
C ILE A 30 16.35 -3.96 -0.43
N PRO A 31 16.62 -4.54 -1.61
CA PRO A 31 17.17 -3.77 -2.73
C PRO A 31 16.28 -2.59 -3.14
N GLU A 32 16.85 -1.39 -3.16
CA GLU A 32 16.22 -0.21 -3.77
C GLU A 32 16.49 -0.23 -5.27
N VAL A 33 15.43 -0.17 -6.07
CA VAL A 33 15.48 -0.04 -7.52
C VAL A 33 15.31 1.42 -7.92
N LYS A 34 16.14 1.89 -8.86
CA LYS A 34 16.22 3.31 -9.25
C LYS A 34 15.86 3.59 -10.71
N ASN A 35 15.53 2.57 -11.47
CA ASN A 35 15.06 2.73 -12.86
C ASN A 35 14.16 1.58 -13.30
N ALA A 36 13.53 1.77 -14.46
CA ALA A 36 12.55 0.86 -15.03
C ALA A 36 13.14 -0.52 -15.39
N GLU A 37 14.40 -0.56 -15.85
CA GLU A 37 15.08 -1.80 -16.23
C GLU A 37 15.35 -2.69 -15.02
N GLU A 38 15.89 -2.11 -13.95
CA GLU A 38 16.11 -2.78 -12.67
C GLU A 38 14.80 -3.30 -12.08
N TRP A 39 13.69 -2.54 -12.18
CA TRP A 39 12.39 -2.97 -11.69
C TRP A 39 11.94 -4.25 -12.41
N ARG A 40 11.96 -4.23 -13.74
CA ARG A 40 11.62 -5.39 -14.57
C ARG A 40 12.50 -6.59 -14.24
N LYS A 41 13.82 -6.38 -14.12
CA LYS A 41 14.78 -7.43 -13.77
C LYS A 41 14.46 -8.07 -12.43
N SER A 42 14.15 -7.27 -11.40
CA SER A 42 13.77 -7.80 -10.07
C SER A 42 12.49 -8.65 -10.13
N GLY A 43 11.49 -8.19 -10.88
CA GLY A 43 10.22 -8.89 -11.08
C GLY A 43 10.39 -10.24 -11.79
N TYR A 44 11.15 -10.28 -12.88
CA TYR A 44 11.44 -11.52 -13.61
C TYR A 44 12.28 -12.51 -12.79
N ALA A 45 13.25 -12.00 -12.03
CA ALA A 45 14.10 -12.81 -11.14
C ALA A 45 13.41 -13.20 -9.83
N ARG A 46 12.15 -12.77 -9.61
CA ARG A 46 11.38 -12.99 -8.38
C ARG A 46 12.13 -12.55 -7.12
N GLN A 47 12.88 -11.45 -7.23
CA GLN A 47 13.68 -10.91 -6.14
C GLN A 47 12.92 -9.80 -5.43
N PRO A 48 13.06 -9.68 -4.10
CA PRO A 48 12.46 -8.57 -3.37
C PRO A 48 13.08 -7.25 -3.83
N ALA A 49 12.23 -6.24 -3.97
CA ALA A 49 12.65 -4.89 -4.29
C ALA A 49 11.65 -3.86 -3.76
N PHE A 50 12.13 -2.65 -3.53
CA PHE A 50 11.29 -1.48 -3.38
C PHE A 50 11.77 -0.34 -4.28
N CYS A 51 10.89 0.62 -4.54
CA CYS A 51 11.27 1.92 -5.11
C CYS A 51 10.40 3.03 -4.51
N TYR A 52 10.78 4.28 -4.80
CA TYR A 52 9.91 5.43 -4.63
C TYR A 52 9.17 5.71 -5.94
N TYR A 53 8.01 6.37 -5.86
CA TYR A 53 7.29 6.80 -7.05
C TYR A 53 8.20 7.67 -7.95
N ASP A 54 8.17 7.46 -9.26
CA ASP A 54 9.08 8.05 -10.26
C ASP A 54 10.59 7.81 -10.01
N PHE A 55 10.93 6.83 -9.15
CA PHE A 55 12.30 6.59 -8.65
C PHE A 55 12.90 7.78 -7.88
N GLU A 56 12.05 8.69 -7.40
CA GLU A 56 12.45 9.91 -6.71
C GLU A 56 12.23 9.80 -5.19
N SER A 57 13.32 9.79 -4.42
CA SER A 57 13.27 9.64 -2.95
C SER A 57 12.42 10.71 -2.23
N GLN A 58 12.25 11.88 -2.84
CA GLN A 58 11.39 12.94 -2.30
C GLN A 58 9.93 12.51 -2.20
N ASN A 59 9.46 11.67 -3.13
CA ASN A 59 8.10 11.13 -3.12
C ASN A 59 7.87 10.18 -1.94
N GLY A 60 8.92 9.53 -1.42
CA GLY A 60 8.85 8.68 -0.25
C GLY A 60 8.37 9.38 1.02
N ARG A 61 8.67 10.68 1.16
CA ARG A 61 8.23 11.48 2.31
C ARG A 61 6.71 11.67 2.36
N VAL A 62 6.05 11.58 1.21
CA VAL A 62 4.60 11.78 1.05
C VAL A 62 3.88 10.43 0.96
N TYR A 63 4.35 9.55 0.09
CA TYR A 63 3.62 8.34 -0.30
C TYR A 63 4.18 7.05 0.31
N GLY A 64 5.36 7.09 0.93
CA GLY A 64 6.10 5.90 1.34
C GLY A 64 6.73 5.18 0.15
N LYS A 65 7.08 3.92 0.36
CA LYS A 65 7.70 3.05 -0.66
C LYS A 65 6.67 2.16 -1.34
N LEU A 66 6.97 1.81 -2.59
CA LEU A 66 6.30 0.77 -3.35
C LEU A 66 7.15 -0.50 -3.28
N TYR A 67 6.58 -1.60 -2.81
CA TYR A 67 7.25 -2.89 -2.71
C TYR A 67 6.68 -3.84 -3.73
N ASN A 68 7.51 -4.71 -4.30
CA ASN A 68 7.00 -5.85 -5.04
C ASN A 68 6.49 -6.96 -4.10
N TRP A 69 5.71 -7.90 -4.64
CA TRP A 69 5.16 -8.98 -3.81
C TRP A 69 6.24 -9.86 -3.16
N TYR A 70 7.37 -10.03 -3.85
CA TYR A 70 8.49 -10.83 -3.35
C TYR A 70 9.10 -10.25 -2.09
N ALA A 71 9.11 -8.92 -1.92
CA ALA A 71 9.47 -8.29 -0.65
C ALA A 71 8.39 -8.49 0.42
N VAL A 72 7.11 -8.38 0.07
CA VAL A 72 5.99 -8.57 1.02
C VAL A 72 5.95 -9.97 1.62
N ASN A 73 6.16 -10.99 0.79
CA ASN A 73 6.08 -12.40 1.17
C ASN A 73 7.46 -13.02 1.45
N ASP A 74 8.49 -12.21 1.68
CA ASP A 74 9.83 -12.71 2.00
C ASP A 74 9.82 -13.35 3.42
N PRO A 75 10.42 -14.54 3.61
CA PRO A 75 10.46 -15.20 4.93
C PRO A 75 11.20 -14.39 6.00
N ARG A 76 12.05 -13.44 5.62
CA ARG A 76 12.72 -12.52 6.56
C ARG A 76 11.77 -11.48 7.17
N GLY A 77 10.56 -11.34 6.62
CA GLY A 77 9.48 -10.51 7.14
C GLY A 77 9.63 -9.03 6.79
N LEU A 78 8.67 -8.50 6.02
CA LEU A 78 8.63 -7.08 5.65
C LEU A 78 8.13 -6.18 6.79
N ALA A 79 7.07 -6.60 7.48
CA ALA A 79 6.45 -5.80 8.53
C ALA A 79 7.35 -5.73 9.78
N PRO A 80 7.42 -4.58 10.48
CA PRO A 80 8.13 -4.45 11.75
C PRO A 80 7.65 -5.46 12.80
N GLU A 81 8.45 -5.68 13.84
CA GLU A 81 8.05 -6.53 14.97
C GLU A 81 6.79 -5.98 15.66
N GLY A 82 5.85 -6.88 15.99
CA GLY A 82 4.53 -6.54 16.55
C GLY A 82 3.50 -6.05 15.52
N TYR A 83 3.81 -6.16 14.24
CA TYR A 83 2.90 -5.82 13.14
C TYR A 83 2.94 -6.89 12.04
N HIS A 84 1.83 -6.99 11.31
CA HIS A 84 1.71 -7.79 10.10
C HIS A 84 1.16 -6.99 8.91
N VAL A 85 1.39 -7.52 7.70
CA VAL A 85 0.74 -7.04 6.47
C VAL A 85 -0.71 -7.55 6.49
N PRO A 86 -1.71 -6.69 6.25
CA PRO A 86 -3.12 -7.05 6.37
C PRO A 86 -3.50 -8.17 5.40
N SER A 87 -4.29 -9.11 5.87
CA SER A 87 -4.96 -10.09 5.02
C SER A 87 -6.18 -9.48 4.31
N GLY A 88 -6.76 -10.21 3.35
CA GLY A 88 -8.07 -9.83 2.81
C GLY A 88 -9.14 -9.70 3.89
N LYS A 89 -9.08 -10.55 4.93
CA LYS A 89 -10.02 -10.49 6.05
C LYS A 89 -9.87 -9.23 6.90
N ASP A 90 -8.65 -8.74 7.05
CA ASP A 90 -8.41 -7.49 7.77
C ASP A 90 -9.02 -6.30 7.06
N TRP A 91 -8.87 -6.24 5.73
CA TRP A 91 -9.51 -5.23 4.89
C TRP A 91 -11.04 -5.33 4.95
N GLU A 92 -11.61 -6.53 4.83
CA GLU A 92 -13.06 -6.74 4.96
C GLU A 92 -13.61 -6.24 6.29
N ASN A 93 -12.93 -6.55 7.41
CA ASN A 93 -13.34 -6.12 8.73
C ASN A 93 -13.32 -4.59 8.86
N LEU A 94 -12.26 -3.94 8.36
CA LEU A 94 -12.15 -2.48 8.31
C LEU A 94 -13.28 -1.87 7.48
N ILE A 95 -13.52 -2.37 6.27
CA ILE A 95 -14.56 -1.88 5.37
C ILE A 95 -15.94 -2.03 6.01
N SER A 96 -16.22 -3.18 6.61
CA SER A 96 -17.48 -3.46 7.31
C SER A 96 -17.70 -2.49 8.47
N PHE A 97 -16.68 -2.31 9.33
CA PHE A 97 -16.74 -1.38 10.45
C PHE A 97 -17.00 0.07 10.02
N LEU A 98 -16.44 0.47 8.88
CA LEU A 98 -16.62 1.82 8.34
C LEU A 98 -17.97 2.05 7.64
N GLY A 99 -18.83 1.03 7.54
CA GLY A 99 -20.16 1.12 6.94
C GLY A 99 -20.25 0.61 5.50
N GLY A 100 -19.35 -0.28 5.09
CA GLY A 100 -19.33 -0.92 3.78
C GLY A 100 -18.63 -0.11 2.69
N GLY A 101 -18.39 -0.73 1.53
CA GLY A 101 -17.58 -0.17 0.44
C GLY A 101 -18.03 1.22 -0.04
N ALA A 102 -19.34 1.46 -0.10
CA ALA A 102 -19.92 2.75 -0.52
C ALA A 102 -19.55 3.94 0.38
N THR A 103 -19.19 3.70 1.65
CA THR A 103 -18.86 4.77 2.62
C THR A 103 -17.42 4.71 3.11
N ALA A 104 -16.85 3.51 3.21
CA ALA A 104 -15.51 3.28 3.75
C ALA A 104 -14.45 4.08 2.99
N GLY A 105 -14.50 4.10 1.65
CA GLY A 105 -13.53 4.81 0.83
C GLY A 105 -13.38 6.28 1.23
N SER A 106 -14.50 7.02 1.32
CA SER A 106 -14.47 8.44 1.73
C SER A 106 -13.97 8.66 3.16
N LYS A 107 -14.24 7.71 4.08
CA LYS A 107 -13.77 7.82 5.48
C LYS A 107 -12.27 7.57 5.63
N MET A 108 -11.67 6.76 4.77
CA MET A 108 -10.25 6.38 4.81
C MET A 108 -9.33 7.34 4.05
N LYS A 109 -9.81 7.91 2.93
CA LYS A 109 -9.05 8.87 2.14
C LYS A 109 -8.63 10.08 2.98
N ASN A 110 -7.41 10.54 2.79
CA ASN A 110 -6.92 11.78 3.37
C ASN A 110 -7.76 12.99 2.91
N LYS A 111 -7.72 14.08 3.68
CA LYS A 111 -8.46 15.32 3.41
C LYS A 111 -7.92 16.10 2.20
N SER A 112 -6.73 15.76 1.73
CA SER A 112 -6.06 16.37 0.58
C SER A 112 -5.18 15.34 -0.16
N GLY A 113 -4.73 15.70 -1.36
CA GLY A 113 -3.80 14.93 -2.17
C GLY A 113 -4.45 14.07 -3.27
N TRP A 114 -5.79 13.98 -3.27
CA TRP A 114 -6.53 13.28 -4.31
C TRP A 114 -6.89 14.22 -5.47
N ASN A 115 -6.71 13.73 -6.69
CA ASN A 115 -7.13 14.42 -7.90
C ASN A 115 -8.65 14.51 -7.95
N LYS A 116 -9.16 15.59 -8.56
CA LYS A 116 -10.60 15.75 -8.80
C LYS A 116 -11.15 14.58 -9.60
N ASP A 117 -12.40 14.24 -9.30
CA ASP A 117 -13.21 13.32 -10.09
C ASP A 117 -14.48 14.06 -10.54
N GLY A 118 -14.48 14.49 -11.81
CA GLY A 118 -15.48 15.41 -12.35
C GLY A 118 -15.58 16.70 -11.55
N SER A 119 -16.76 16.96 -10.98
CA SER A 119 -17.03 18.12 -10.13
C SER A 119 -16.66 17.94 -8.66
N THR A 120 -16.24 16.73 -8.25
CA THR A 120 -15.86 16.43 -6.86
C THR A 120 -14.36 16.59 -6.64
N SER A 121 -13.96 16.86 -5.40
CA SER A 121 -12.54 17.07 -5.07
C SER A 121 -11.71 15.78 -5.08
N GLY A 122 -12.34 14.61 -5.11
CA GLY A 122 -11.68 13.31 -4.93
C GLY A 122 -11.17 13.03 -3.51
N ASN A 123 -11.09 14.03 -2.63
CA ASN A 123 -10.60 13.90 -1.26
C ASN A 123 -11.60 13.19 -0.35
N GLY A 124 -11.09 12.63 0.74
CA GLY A 124 -11.90 12.02 1.80
C GLY A 124 -12.17 12.94 2.98
N SER A 125 -12.98 12.44 3.89
CA SER A 125 -13.21 13.06 5.20
C SER A 125 -12.13 12.73 6.23
N ASN A 126 -11.39 11.62 6.01
CA ASN A 126 -10.40 11.06 6.93
C ASN A 126 -10.91 10.87 8.38
N VAL A 127 -12.22 10.65 8.57
CA VAL A 127 -12.80 10.55 9.93
C VAL A 127 -12.31 9.34 10.70
N CYS A 128 -11.84 8.28 10.03
CA CYS A 128 -11.26 7.12 10.70
C CYS A 128 -9.76 7.27 10.98
N GLY A 129 -9.10 8.33 10.49
CA GLY A 129 -7.70 8.66 10.77
C GLY A 129 -6.63 7.90 9.97
N LEU A 130 -7.00 6.98 9.07
CA LEU A 130 -6.02 6.23 8.26
C LEU A 130 -5.18 7.10 7.34
N SER A 131 -5.67 8.26 6.94
CA SER A 131 -4.95 9.22 6.12
C SER A 131 -4.41 8.59 4.82
N ILE A 132 -5.22 7.80 4.12
CA ILE A 132 -4.79 7.14 2.88
C ILE A 132 -4.55 8.18 1.79
N LEU A 133 -3.35 8.16 1.22
CA LEU A 133 -2.91 9.01 0.10
C LEU A 133 -2.83 8.19 -1.20
N PRO A 134 -3.10 8.81 -2.36
CA PRO A 134 -3.10 8.16 -3.67
C PRO A 134 -1.68 7.97 -4.21
N SER A 135 -0.98 6.95 -3.69
CA SER A 135 0.43 6.68 -4.00
C SER A 135 0.69 6.13 -5.40
N GLY A 136 -0.34 5.85 -6.18
CA GLY A 136 -0.21 5.13 -7.44
C GLY A 136 0.40 3.73 -7.26
N TYR A 137 1.02 3.24 -8.33
CA TYR A 137 1.72 1.96 -8.41
C TYR A 137 2.85 2.03 -9.44
N ILE A 138 3.66 0.98 -9.50
CA ILE A 138 4.55 0.69 -10.64
C ILE A 138 4.25 -0.70 -11.20
N LEU A 139 4.21 -0.83 -12.52
CA LEU A 139 4.13 -2.11 -13.24
C LEU A 139 5.14 -2.10 -14.38
N ASP A 140 5.97 -3.13 -14.45
CA ASP A 140 6.96 -3.28 -15.53
C ASP A 140 7.75 -2.00 -15.78
N GLY A 141 8.19 -1.34 -14.70
CA GLY A 141 8.99 -0.12 -14.76
C GLY A 141 8.21 1.17 -15.09
N ASN A 142 6.89 1.10 -15.29
CA ASN A 142 6.04 2.25 -15.57
C ASN A 142 5.18 2.60 -14.35
N PHE A 143 5.21 3.87 -13.95
CA PHE A 143 4.37 4.37 -12.87
C PHE A 143 2.98 4.75 -13.36
N GLY A 144 1.98 4.63 -12.49
CA GLY A 144 0.62 4.97 -12.83
C GLY A 144 -0.23 5.43 -11.65
N ASN A 145 -1.23 6.24 -11.96
CA ASN A 145 -2.34 6.61 -11.10
C ASN A 145 -1.98 7.36 -9.80
N ILE A 146 -0.84 8.03 -9.73
CA ILE A 146 -0.57 8.98 -8.65
C ILE A 146 -1.63 10.09 -8.61
N GLY A 147 -2.08 10.45 -7.42
CA GLY A 147 -3.19 11.39 -7.23
C GLY A 147 -4.57 10.77 -7.50
N GLY A 148 -4.70 9.78 -8.39
CA GLY A 148 -5.98 9.16 -8.75
C GLY A 148 -6.32 7.90 -7.96
N GLY A 149 -5.33 7.18 -7.44
CA GLY A 149 -5.57 5.94 -6.72
C GLY A 149 -4.40 5.48 -5.85
N VAL A 150 -4.72 4.54 -4.97
CA VAL A 150 -3.76 3.79 -4.16
C VAL A 150 -4.05 2.32 -4.28
N TYR A 151 -2.99 1.54 -4.30
CA TYR A 151 -3.01 0.10 -4.41
C TYR A 151 -2.11 -0.43 -3.31
N MET A 152 -2.61 -1.40 -2.56
CA MET A 152 -1.92 -1.93 -1.40
C MET A 152 -1.88 -3.44 -1.44
N TRP A 153 -0.75 -4.02 -1.05
CA TRP A 153 -0.64 -5.46 -0.91
C TRP A 153 -1.43 -5.99 0.28
N GLY A 154 -2.06 -7.15 0.10
CA GLY A 154 -2.45 -8.04 1.19
C GLY A 154 -1.28 -8.93 1.62
N SER A 155 -1.51 -9.94 2.47
CA SER A 155 -0.48 -10.90 2.90
C SER A 155 -0.54 -12.27 2.21
N SER A 156 -1.59 -12.55 1.45
CA SER A 156 -1.80 -13.86 0.81
C SER A 156 -1.60 -13.85 -0.71
N LYS A 157 -0.99 -14.93 -1.22
CA LYS A 157 -1.06 -15.30 -2.64
C LYS A 157 -2.53 -15.59 -3.00
N HIS A 158 -2.96 -15.19 -4.20
CA HIS A 158 -4.30 -15.48 -4.69
C HIS A 158 -4.27 -16.68 -5.66
N TYR A 159 -3.54 -16.56 -6.76
CA TYR A 159 -3.30 -17.63 -7.74
C TYR A 159 -1.95 -17.44 -8.42
N ASP A 160 -1.61 -18.27 -9.41
CA ASP A 160 -0.27 -18.22 -9.99
C ASP A 160 0.05 -16.87 -10.65
N GLY A 161 1.16 -16.26 -10.23
CA GLY A 161 1.57 -14.92 -10.65
C GLY A 161 0.83 -13.74 -10.00
N TYR A 162 -0.18 -13.98 -9.15
CA TYR A 162 -1.03 -12.91 -8.56
C TYR A 162 -1.16 -13.04 -7.04
N ALA A 163 -1.17 -11.90 -6.37
CA ALA A 163 -1.38 -11.80 -4.93
C ALA A 163 -2.55 -10.87 -4.60
N HIS A 164 -3.16 -11.06 -3.43
CA HIS A 164 -4.27 -10.22 -3.01
C HIS A 164 -3.82 -8.77 -2.87
N SER A 165 -4.67 -7.87 -3.34
CA SER A 165 -4.45 -6.44 -3.25
C SER A 165 -5.74 -5.70 -2.93
N PHE A 166 -5.58 -4.53 -2.35
CA PHE A 166 -6.63 -3.59 -2.04
C PHE A 166 -6.44 -2.34 -2.91
N SER A 167 -7.51 -1.80 -3.47
CA SER A 167 -7.46 -0.54 -4.22
C SER A 167 -8.51 0.45 -3.73
N LEU A 168 -8.14 1.74 -3.74
CA LEU A 168 -9.02 2.85 -3.43
C LEU A 168 -8.76 3.99 -4.42
N LEU A 169 -9.82 4.43 -5.10
CA LEU A 169 -9.75 5.42 -6.17
C LEU A 169 -10.37 6.77 -5.76
N ASN A 170 -10.04 7.83 -6.49
CA ASN A 170 -10.51 9.19 -6.27
C ASN A 170 -12.04 9.31 -6.34
N ASN A 171 -12.70 8.54 -7.20
CA ASN A 171 -14.16 8.42 -7.28
C ASN A 171 -14.80 7.68 -6.07
N GLY A 172 -13.99 7.20 -5.12
CA GLY A 172 -14.44 6.47 -3.94
C GLY A 172 -14.63 4.97 -4.17
N TYR A 173 -14.40 4.47 -5.39
CA TYR A 173 -14.39 3.04 -5.66
C TYR A 173 -13.33 2.36 -4.79
N LEU A 174 -13.74 1.27 -4.15
CA LEU A 174 -12.95 0.48 -3.24
C LEU A 174 -13.11 -0.98 -3.62
N ASP A 175 -12.00 -1.70 -3.69
CA ASP A 175 -12.01 -3.10 -4.11
C ASP A 175 -10.93 -3.92 -3.40
N VAL A 176 -11.26 -5.18 -3.13
CA VAL A 176 -10.34 -6.21 -2.61
C VAL A 176 -10.25 -7.28 -3.71
N SER A 177 -9.11 -7.31 -4.40
CA SER A 177 -8.91 -8.08 -5.62
C SER A 177 -7.52 -8.73 -5.59
N SER A 178 -6.87 -8.82 -6.75
CA SER A 178 -5.49 -9.27 -6.87
C SER A 178 -4.71 -8.51 -7.93
N SER A 179 -3.40 -8.40 -7.73
CA SER A 179 -2.47 -7.77 -8.66
C SER A 179 -1.32 -8.71 -9.01
N PRO A 180 -0.75 -8.60 -10.22
CA PRO A 180 0.44 -9.35 -10.60
C PRO A 180 1.61 -9.10 -9.64
N MET A 181 2.33 -10.15 -9.25
CA MET A 181 3.36 -10.10 -8.20
C MET A 181 4.57 -9.18 -8.52
N ASN A 182 4.75 -8.80 -9.79
CA ASN A 182 5.76 -7.83 -10.27
C ASN A 182 5.29 -6.36 -10.19
N TYR A 183 4.06 -6.08 -9.75
CA TYR A 183 3.65 -4.73 -9.39
C TYR A 183 4.44 -4.24 -8.18
N GLY A 184 4.64 -2.93 -8.08
CA GLY A 184 5.05 -2.26 -6.86
C GLY A 184 3.86 -1.52 -6.28
N LEU A 185 3.42 -1.97 -5.11
CA LEU A 185 2.28 -1.41 -4.40
C LEU A 185 2.71 -0.93 -3.01
N SER A 186 1.92 -0.02 -2.44
CA SER A 186 2.09 0.41 -1.06
C SER A 186 1.78 -0.73 -0.10
N VAL A 187 2.24 -0.62 1.14
CA VAL A 187 1.89 -1.55 2.23
C VAL A 187 1.37 -0.74 3.40
N ARG A 188 0.27 -1.19 4.00
CA ARG A 188 -0.14 -0.79 5.35
C ARG A 188 0.17 -1.93 6.31
N CYS A 189 0.29 -1.61 7.58
CA CYS A 189 0.45 -2.63 8.61
C CYS A 189 -0.64 -2.50 9.66
N ILE A 190 -0.94 -3.63 10.28
CA ILE A 190 -1.85 -3.76 11.41
C ILE A 190 -1.05 -4.35 12.57
N ARG A 191 -1.31 -3.87 13.78
CA ARG A 191 -0.66 -4.35 14.99
C ARG A 191 -1.26 -5.69 15.41
N ASP A 192 -0.40 -6.60 15.86
CA ASP A 192 -0.78 -7.93 16.37
C ASP A 192 -1.59 -7.85 17.67
#